data_AF-A0AAV5H5I0-F1
#
_entry.id   AF-A0AAV5H5I0-F1
#
_cell.length_a   1.000
_cell.length_b   1.000
_cell.length_c   1.000
_cell.angle_alpha   90.00
_cell.angle_beta   90.00
_cell.angle_gamma   90.00
#
_symmetry.space_group_name_H-M   'P 1'
#
loop_
_entity.id
_entity.type
_entity.pdbx_description
1 polymer ?
#
loop_
_entity_poly.entity_id
_entity_poly.type
_entity_poly.pdbx_seq_one_letter_code
_entity_poly.pdbx_strand_id
1 'polypeptide(L)'
;MLLEEFEALTGFYPDQLLYEMIEKEYMESHKTKEEFCKDYLKNRDGLANKAQRSASLILAKEKMENEKKISNLNKEIEGLKEALEKELEWKPYEFRRNVSQKEYDKMAAEENMVRLNDEQCKNILSDWFGFVPERVTILHRVPCHEINRHNLVRNVGMVVRDPLYFSTDWNYIRFDCGLGSYELYNGTLRLYYD
;
A
#
# COMPACT_ATOMS: atom_id res chain seq x y z
N MET A 1 -17.76 -43.84 16.93
CA MET A 1 -16.90 -44.77 16.14
C MET A 1 -15.75 -43.92 15.68
N LEU A 2 -14.49 -44.30 15.89
CA LEU A 2 -13.35 -43.42 15.62
C LEU A 2 -13.20 -43.12 14.11
N LEU A 3 -12.59 -41.97 13.77
CA LEU A 3 -12.35 -41.55 12.39
C LEU A 3 -11.56 -42.61 11.62
N GLU A 4 -10.47 -43.09 12.20
CA GLU A 4 -9.62 -44.13 11.61
C GLU A 4 -10.39 -45.44 11.35
N GLU A 5 -11.33 -45.81 12.25
CA GLU A 5 -12.18 -46.98 12.07
C GLU A 5 -13.15 -46.79 10.91
N PHE A 6 -13.74 -45.60 10.80
CA PHE A 6 -14.66 -45.25 9.73
C PHE A 6 -13.95 -45.22 8.36
N GLU A 7 -12.77 -44.61 8.29
CA GLU A 7 -11.91 -44.59 7.10
C GLU A 7 -11.53 -46.01 6.67
N ALA A 8 -11.12 -46.86 7.62
CA ALA A 8 -10.75 -48.25 7.34
C ALA A 8 -11.93 -49.09 6.82
N LEU A 9 -13.14 -48.87 7.35
CA LEU A 9 -14.34 -49.62 6.96
C LEU A 9 -14.97 -49.14 5.65
N THR A 10 -14.82 -47.86 5.31
CA THR A 10 -15.51 -47.25 4.17
C THR A 10 -14.60 -46.84 3.01
N GLY A 11 -13.31 -46.63 3.25
CA GLY A 11 -12.38 -46.02 2.30
C GLY A 11 -12.68 -44.54 2.00
N PHE A 12 -13.59 -43.91 2.76
CA PHE A 12 -13.95 -42.50 2.63
C PHE A 12 -13.24 -41.69 3.70
N TYR A 13 -12.63 -40.56 3.28
CA TYR A 13 -11.80 -39.70 4.12
C TYR A 13 -12.49 -38.35 4.32
N PRO A 14 -13.40 -38.24 5.31
CA PRO A 14 -14.06 -36.98 5.62
C PRO A 14 -13.09 -35.97 6.26
N ASP A 15 -13.36 -34.68 6.08
CA ASP A 15 -12.74 -33.68 6.94
C ASP A 15 -13.29 -33.77 8.38
N GLN A 16 -12.62 -33.12 9.32
CA GLN A 16 -12.95 -33.19 10.75
C GLN A 16 -14.42 -32.82 11.03
N LEU A 17 -14.93 -31.77 10.38
CA LEU A 17 -16.28 -31.28 10.61
C LEU A 17 -17.33 -32.23 10.03
N LEU A 18 -17.09 -32.75 8.82
CA LEU A 18 -17.95 -33.75 8.20
C LEU A 18 -17.97 -35.02 9.03
N TYR A 19 -16.81 -35.45 9.54
CA TYR A 19 -16.72 -36.60 10.43
C TYR A 19 -17.51 -36.42 11.72
N GLU A 20 -17.45 -35.25 12.37
CA GLU A 20 -18.26 -34.96 13.56
C GLU A 20 -19.76 -35.10 13.28
N MET A 21 -20.22 -34.71 12.09
CA MET A 21 -21.61 -34.89 11.68
C MET A 21 -21.94 -36.36 11.43
N ILE A 22 -21.02 -37.12 10.81
CA ILE A 22 -21.17 -38.57 10.59
C ILE A 22 -21.23 -39.31 11.92
N GLU A 23 -20.35 -38.97 12.86
CA GLU A 23 -20.31 -39.58 14.18
C GLU A 23 -21.60 -39.30 14.96
N LYS A 24 -22.13 -38.08 14.86
CA LYS A 24 -23.42 -37.74 15.47
C LYS A 24 -24.56 -38.61 14.93
N GLU A 25 -24.68 -38.74 13.61
CA GLU A 25 -25.69 -39.61 12.97
C GLU A 25 -25.50 -41.08 13.36
N TYR A 26 -24.25 -41.54 13.52
CA TYR A 26 -23.96 -42.89 14.01
C TYR A 26 -24.48 -43.10 15.44
N MET A 27 -24.16 -42.18 16.36
CA MET A 27 -24.58 -42.25 17.77
C MET A 27 -26.10 -42.24 17.92
N GLU A 28 -26.82 -41.54 17.04
CA GLU A 28 -28.28 -41.47 17.02
C GLU A 28 -28.94 -42.70 16.35
N SER A 29 -28.22 -43.43 15.48
CA SER A 29 -28.76 -44.56 14.71
C SER A 29 -28.92 -45.87 15.51
N HIS A 30 -28.19 -46.02 16.62
CA HIS A 30 -28.09 -47.26 17.41
C HIS A 30 -27.70 -48.53 16.60
N LYS A 31 -27.10 -48.37 15.42
CA LYS A 31 -26.65 -49.47 14.54
C LYS A 31 -25.25 -49.97 14.92
N THR A 32 -24.91 -51.19 14.49
CA THR A 32 -23.52 -51.65 14.54
C THR A 32 -22.65 -50.82 13.58
N LYS A 33 -21.33 -50.79 13.82
CA LYS A 33 -20.38 -50.00 13.01
C LYS A 33 -20.45 -50.40 11.53
N GLU A 34 -20.52 -51.70 11.27
CA GLU A 34 -20.53 -52.30 9.93
C GLU A 34 -21.84 -52.03 9.19
N GLU A 35 -22.98 -52.10 9.88
CA GLU A 35 -24.29 -51.79 9.30
C GLU A 35 -24.40 -50.31 8.97
N PHE A 36 -23.97 -49.43 9.89
CA PHE A 36 -23.97 -47.99 9.65
C PHE A 36 -23.08 -47.61 8.47
N CYS A 37 -21.85 -48.13 8.40
CA CYS A 37 -20.93 -47.84 7.29
C CYS A 37 -21.49 -48.27 5.93
N LYS A 38 -22.14 -49.44 5.85
CA LYS A 38 -22.79 -49.91 4.61
C LYS A 38 -23.97 -49.02 4.22
N ASP A 39 -24.78 -48.61 5.18
CA ASP A 39 -25.94 -47.74 4.94
C ASP A 39 -25.50 -46.33 4.55
N TYR A 40 -24.43 -45.81 5.17
CA TYR A 40 -23.82 -44.53 4.84
C TYR A 40 -23.29 -44.50 3.40
N LEU A 41 -22.49 -45.50 2.99
CA LEU A 41 -21.96 -45.60 1.62
C LEU A 41 -23.06 -45.71 0.55
N LYS A 42 -24.18 -46.36 0.88
CA LYS A 42 -25.34 -46.45 0.00
C LYS A 42 -26.27 -45.24 0.10
N ASN A 43 -25.94 -44.28 0.97
CA ASN A 43 -26.76 -43.12 1.29
C ASN A 43 -28.22 -43.49 1.61
N ARG A 44 -28.42 -44.60 2.32
CA ARG A 44 -29.75 -45.03 2.76
C ARG A 44 -30.37 -43.98 3.66
N ASP A 45 -31.66 -43.73 3.47
CA ASP A 45 -32.42 -42.70 4.18
C ASP A 45 -31.81 -41.28 4.10
N GLY A 46 -30.92 -41.06 3.12
CA GLY A 46 -30.18 -39.83 2.92
C GLY A 46 -29.10 -39.55 3.97
N LEU A 47 -28.61 -40.55 4.71
CA LEU A 47 -27.63 -40.40 5.80
C LEU A 47 -26.40 -39.56 5.40
N ALA A 48 -25.74 -39.91 4.29
CA ALA A 48 -24.58 -39.19 3.81
C ALA A 48 -24.94 -37.74 3.40
N ASN A 49 -26.08 -37.57 2.74
CA ASN A 49 -26.58 -36.24 2.37
C ASN A 49 -26.93 -35.37 3.59
N LYS A 50 -27.46 -35.94 4.68
CA LYS A 50 -27.78 -35.22 5.91
C LYS A 50 -26.51 -34.71 6.58
N ALA A 51 -25.52 -35.60 6.79
CA ALA A 51 -24.23 -35.25 7.36
C ALA A 51 -23.49 -34.19 6.52
N GLN A 52 -23.50 -34.33 5.19
CA GLN A 52 -22.90 -33.32 4.31
C GLN A 52 -23.61 -31.97 4.40
N ARG A 53 -24.95 -31.96 4.45
CA ARG A 53 -25.74 -30.72 4.55
C ARG A 53 -25.53 -30.03 5.89
N SER A 54 -25.47 -30.74 7.00
CA SER A 54 -25.20 -30.15 8.31
C SER A 54 -23.80 -29.53 8.37
N ALA A 55 -22.77 -30.24 7.92
CA ALA A 55 -21.40 -29.71 7.84
C ALA A 55 -21.33 -28.46 6.94
N SER A 56 -21.96 -28.51 5.76
CA SER A 56 -22.00 -27.38 4.84
C SER A 56 -22.73 -26.16 5.42
N LEU A 57 -23.80 -26.37 6.20
CA LEU A 57 -24.53 -25.29 6.87
C LEU A 57 -23.69 -24.64 7.99
N ILE A 58 -22.92 -25.42 8.74
CA ILE A 58 -22.01 -24.90 9.77
C ILE A 58 -20.93 -24.05 9.10
N LEU A 59 -20.26 -24.56 8.08
CA LEU A 59 -19.25 -23.81 7.32
C LEU A 59 -19.82 -22.53 6.72
N ALA A 60 -21.04 -22.57 6.16
CA ALA A 60 -21.68 -21.40 5.61
C ALA A 60 -21.97 -20.34 6.69
N LYS A 61 -22.44 -20.75 7.87
CA LYS A 61 -22.67 -19.83 9.01
C LYS A 61 -21.36 -19.22 9.50
N GLU A 62 -20.34 -20.03 9.74
CA GLU A 62 -19.02 -19.57 10.17
C GLU A 62 -18.41 -18.60 9.16
N LYS A 63 -18.50 -18.93 7.87
CA LYS A 63 -18.05 -18.06 6.79
C LYS A 63 -18.77 -16.71 6.82
N MET A 64 -20.10 -16.72 6.93
CA MET A 64 -20.89 -15.49 7.02
C MET A 64 -20.54 -14.66 8.27
N GLU A 65 -20.30 -15.30 9.42
CA GLU A 65 -19.88 -14.61 10.64
C GLU A 65 -18.48 -14.01 10.50
N ASN A 66 -17.56 -14.73 9.89
CA ASN A 66 -16.20 -14.26 9.63
C ASN A 66 -16.20 -13.10 8.63
N GLU A 67 -16.99 -13.17 7.57
CA GLU A 67 -17.17 -12.06 6.63
C GLU A 67 -17.73 -10.81 7.32
N LYS A 68 -18.69 -10.96 8.24
CA LYS A 68 -19.20 -9.85 9.06
C LYS A 68 -18.11 -9.28 9.96
N LYS A 69 -17.33 -10.13 10.64
CA LYS A 69 -16.22 -9.70 11.51
C LYS A 69 -15.17 -8.92 10.70
N ILE A 70 -14.76 -9.44 9.53
CA ILE A 70 -13.81 -8.79 8.63
C ILE A 70 -14.37 -7.43 8.16
N SER A 71 -15.63 -7.38 7.77
CA SER A 71 -16.29 -6.13 7.37
C SER A 71 -16.29 -5.09 8.48
N ASN A 72 -16.59 -5.49 9.72
CA ASN A 72 -16.59 -4.59 10.87
C ASN A 72 -15.18 -4.10 11.23
N LEU A 73 -14.19 -5.01 11.25
CA LEU A 73 -12.80 -4.65 11.51
C LEU A 73 -12.25 -3.70 10.45
N ASN A 74 -12.58 -3.90 9.17
CA ASN A 74 -12.18 -2.99 8.10
C ASN A 74 -12.78 -1.58 8.30
N LYS A 75 -14.04 -1.48 8.75
CA LYS A 75 -14.66 -0.19 9.07
C LYS A 75 -13.98 0.48 10.27
N GLU A 76 -13.63 -0.28 11.29
CA GLU A 76 -12.92 0.22 12.47
C GLU A 76 -11.51 0.71 12.11
N ILE A 77 -10.78 -0.06 11.30
CA ILE A 77 -9.46 0.32 10.78
C ILE A 77 -9.55 1.65 10.01
N GLU A 78 -10.55 1.80 9.16
CA GLU A 78 -10.72 3.05 8.40
C GLU A 78 -11.06 4.23 9.30
N GLY A 79 -11.96 4.04 10.27
CA GLY A 79 -12.28 5.07 11.26
C GLY A 79 -11.08 5.47 12.12
N LEU A 80 -10.24 4.50 12.52
CA LEU A 80 -9.02 4.76 13.29
C LEU A 80 -7.97 5.48 12.45
N LYS A 81 -7.82 5.14 11.16
CA LYS A 81 -6.93 5.87 10.23
C LYS A 81 -7.36 7.32 10.07
N GLU A 82 -8.65 7.59 9.88
CA GLU A 82 -9.17 8.96 9.79
C GLU A 82 -8.96 9.74 11.09
N ALA A 83 -9.18 9.10 12.25
CA ALA A 83 -8.93 9.72 13.55
C ALA A 83 -7.45 10.06 13.73
N LEU A 84 -6.57 9.17 13.29
CA LEU A 84 -5.12 9.38 13.33
C LEU A 84 -4.69 10.54 12.41
N GLU A 85 -5.17 10.61 11.17
CA GLU A 85 -4.85 11.72 10.26
C GLU A 85 -5.28 13.08 10.85
N LYS A 86 -6.44 13.14 11.51
CA LYS A 86 -6.92 14.34 12.22
C LYS A 86 -6.05 14.69 13.43
N GLU A 87 -5.65 13.69 14.22
CA GLU A 87 -4.85 13.88 15.42
C GLU A 87 -3.41 14.32 15.11
N LEU A 88 -2.83 13.80 14.04
CA LEU A 88 -1.47 14.13 13.61
C LEU A 88 -1.36 15.58 13.08
N GLU A 89 -2.48 16.17 12.64
CA GLU A 89 -2.54 17.54 12.12
C GLU A 89 -1.48 17.83 11.05
N TRP A 90 -1.42 16.99 10.02
CA TRP A 90 -0.49 17.19 8.91
C TRP A 90 -0.70 18.55 8.24
N LYS A 91 0.40 19.27 8.05
CA LYS A 91 0.44 20.61 7.43
C LYS A 91 1.52 20.64 6.35
N PRO A 92 1.32 21.39 5.24
CA PRO A 92 2.35 21.57 4.23
C PRO A 92 3.66 22.04 4.85
N TYR A 93 4.75 21.42 4.42
CA TYR A 93 6.09 21.68 4.93
C TYR A 93 7.08 21.88 3.79
N GLU A 94 7.91 22.91 3.93
CA GLU A 94 9.03 23.18 3.04
C GLU A 94 10.31 23.34 3.88
N PHE A 95 11.40 22.73 3.43
CA PHE A 95 12.69 22.91 4.06
C PHE A 95 13.15 24.36 3.88
N ARG A 96 13.39 25.05 5.00
CA ARG A 96 13.77 26.47 5.01
C ARG A 96 15.03 26.81 4.20
N ARG A 97 15.87 25.82 3.90
CA ARG A 97 17.12 26.01 3.13
C ARG A 97 16.91 25.89 1.62
N ASN A 98 15.83 25.25 1.19
CA ASN A 98 15.47 25.10 -0.21
C ASN A 98 14.67 26.32 -0.67
N VAL A 99 14.59 26.53 -1.98
CA VAL A 99 13.74 27.58 -2.53
C VAL A 99 12.27 27.20 -2.33
N SER A 100 11.46 28.08 -1.74
CA SER A 100 10.02 27.82 -1.52
C SER A 100 9.25 27.67 -2.83
N GLN A 101 8.14 26.93 -2.83
CA GLN A 101 7.28 26.84 -4.02
C GLN A 101 6.74 28.21 -4.42
N LYS A 102 6.36 29.02 -3.43
CA LYS A 102 5.86 30.39 -3.64
C LYS A 102 6.87 31.29 -4.36
N GLU A 103 8.16 31.20 -4.04
CA GLU A 103 9.20 31.97 -4.72
C GLU A 103 9.41 31.50 -6.16
N TYR A 104 9.38 30.19 -6.39
CA TYR A 104 9.45 29.65 -7.73
C TYR A 104 8.25 30.04 -8.58
N ASP A 105 7.03 29.96 -8.05
CA ASP A 105 5.81 30.33 -8.79
C ASP A 105 5.82 31.80 -9.20
N LYS A 106 6.33 32.69 -8.32
CA LYS A 106 6.54 34.10 -8.66
C LYS A 106 7.49 34.26 -9.85
N MET A 107 8.62 33.55 -9.84
CA MET A 107 9.57 33.59 -10.95
C MET A 107 8.97 33.01 -12.23
N ALA A 108 8.29 31.87 -12.13
CA ALA A 108 7.68 31.18 -13.25
C ALA A 108 6.56 31.98 -13.93
N ALA A 109 5.93 32.91 -13.20
CA ALA A 109 4.89 33.78 -13.70
C ALA A 109 5.39 35.03 -14.45
N GLU A 110 6.70 35.32 -14.40
CA GLU A 110 7.28 36.45 -15.13
C GLU A 110 7.24 36.21 -16.65
N GLU A 111 6.75 37.21 -17.40
CA GLU A 111 6.46 37.09 -18.84
C GLU A 111 7.71 36.73 -19.68
N ASN A 112 8.87 37.26 -19.29
CA ASN A 112 10.13 37.04 -20.00
C ASN A 112 10.91 35.82 -19.49
N MET A 113 10.34 35.02 -18.59
CA MET A 113 11.03 33.86 -18.04
C MET A 113 11.12 32.73 -19.08
N VAL A 114 12.35 32.31 -19.38
CA VAL A 114 12.59 31.22 -20.32
C VAL A 114 12.69 29.90 -19.55
N ARG A 115 11.97 28.88 -20.02
CA ARG A 115 12.17 27.50 -19.56
C ARG A 115 13.34 26.89 -20.30
N LEU A 116 14.32 26.40 -19.55
CA LEU A 116 15.51 25.78 -20.15
C LEU A 116 15.29 24.28 -20.36
N ASN A 117 15.91 23.75 -21.40
CA ASN A 117 16.09 22.31 -21.56
C ASN A 117 17.34 21.82 -20.81
N ASP A 118 17.49 20.50 -20.69
CA ASP A 118 18.58 19.88 -19.93
C ASP A 118 19.97 20.25 -20.46
N GLU A 119 20.15 20.33 -21.78
CA GLU A 119 21.44 20.68 -22.39
C GLU A 119 21.85 22.12 -22.05
N GLN A 120 20.91 23.07 -22.14
CA GLN A 120 21.13 24.45 -21.74
C GLN A 120 21.47 24.56 -20.25
N CYS A 121 20.76 23.82 -19.39
CA CYS A 121 21.05 23.80 -17.96
C CYS A 121 22.46 23.27 -17.68
N LYS A 122 22.84 22.17 -18.31
CA LYS A 122 24.17 21.56 -18.15
C LYS A 122 25.28 22.49 -18.61
N ASN A 123 25.09 23.19 -19.73
CA ASN A 123 26.05 24.19 -20.20
C ASN A 123 26.21 25.32 -19.18
N ILE A 124 25.13 25.87 -18.64
CA ILE A 124 25.18 26.91 -17.60
C ILE A 124 25.94 26.41 -16.36
N LEU A 125 25.63 25.21 -15.87
CA LEU A 125 26.27 24.65 -14.68
C LEU A 125 27.76 24.35 -14.90
N SER A 126 28.13 23.90 -16.09
CA SER A 126 29.53 23.72 -16.50
C SER A 126 30.27 25.04 -16.60
N ASP A 127 29.71 26.01 -17.32
CA ASP A 127 30.37 27.29 -17.60
C ASP A 127 30.55 28.14 -16.33
N TRP A 128 29.57 28.14 -15.43
CA TRP A 128 29.59 29.01 -14.25
C TRP A 128 30.27 28.37 -13.03
N PHE A 129 30.11 27.06 -12.84
CA PHE A 129 30.54 26.37 -11.63
C PHE A 129 31.48 25.19 -11.89
N GLY A 130 31.79 24.86 -13.14
CA GLY A 130 32.71 23.80 -13.51
C GLY A 130 32.15 22.38 -13.31
N PHE A 131 30.83 22.21 -13.24
CA PHE A 131 30.23 20.87 -13.18
C PHE A 131 30.44 20.11 -14.49
N VAL A 132 30.74 18.82 -14.38
CA VAL A 132 30.89 17.93 -15.55
C VAL A 132 29.50 17.57 -16.08
N PRO A 133 29.10 18.00 -17.31
CA PRO A 133 27.75 17.83 -17.86
C PRO A 133 27.23 16.38 -17.83
N GLU A 134 28.11 15.40 -18.02
CA GLU A 134 27.78 13.98 -18.04
C GLU A 134 27.43 13.42 -16.66
N ARG A 135 27.84 14.10 -15.59
CA ARG A 135 27.53 13.72 -14.20
C ARG A 135 26.33 14.46 -13.62
N VAL A 136 25.80 15.43 -14.36
CA VAL A 136 24.66 16.25 -13.95
C VAL A 136 23.35 15.65 -14.46
N THR A 137 22.39 15.50 -13.55
CA THR A 137 21.02 15.11 -13.86
C THR A 137 20.10 16.26 -13.49
N ILE A 138 19.44 16.87 -14.48
CA ILE A 138 18.47 17.95 -14.26
C ILE A 138 17.16 17.34 -13.77
N LEU A 139 16.56 17.95 -12.75
CA LEU A 139 15.32 17.49 -12.15
C LEU A 139 14.22 18.53 -12.39
N HIS A 140 13.13 18.07 -13.00
CA HIS A 140 11.96 18.89 -13.32
C HIS A 140 10.84 18.76 -12.29
N ARG A 141 11.11 18.08 -11.17
CA ARG A 141 10.14 17.80 -10.12
C ARG A 141 10.83 17.85 -8.77
N VAL A 142 10.11 18.34 -7.77
CA VAL A 142 10.56 18.33 -6.38
C VAL A 142 9.51 17.68 -5.48
N PRO A 143 9.94 16.94 -4.44
CA PRO A 143 9.02 16.34 -3.48
C PRO A 143 8.26 17.39 -2.67
N CYS A 144 6.97 17.11 -2.47
CA CYS A 144 6.11 17.85 -1.56
C CYS A 144 6.08 17.13 -0.21
N HIS A 145 6.21 17.90 0.86
CA HIS A 145 6.24 17.34 2.21
C HIS A 145 5.10 17.87 3.07
N GLU A 146 4.71 17.05 4.03
CA GLU A 146 3.92 17.47 5.16
C GLU A 146 4.67 17.19 6.45
N ILE A 147 4.43 18.02 7.46
CA ILE A 147 4.92 17.83 8.81
C ILE A 147 3.73 17.71 9.77
N ASN A 148 3.82 16.78 10.71
CA ASN A 148 2.81 16.60 11.75
C ASN A 148 3.17 17.36 13.04
N ARG A 149 2.26 17.37 14.01
CA ARG A 149 2.48 18.00 15.33
C ARG A 149 3.67 17.44 16.13
N HIS A 150 4.18 16.26 15.75
CA HIS A 150 5.31 15.58 16.36
C HIS A 150 6.63 15.77 15.58
N ASN A 151 6.65 16.67 14.59
CA ASN A 151 7.79 16.93 13.70
C ASN A 151 8.23 15.74 12.85
N LEU A 152 7.34 14.78 12.60
CA LEU A 152 7.57 13.76 11.58
C LEU A 152 7.21 14.32 10.22
N VAL A 153 8.10 14.11 9.26
CA VAL A 153 7.94 14.56 7.87
C VAL A 153 7.55 13.37 7.01
N ARG A 154 6.58 13.55 6.11
CA ARG A 154 6.22 12.56 5.08
C ARG A 154 6.23 13.20 3.70
N ASN A 155 6.55 12.39 2.69
CA ASN A 155 6.39 12.77 1.29
C ASN A 155 4.94 12.51 0.87
N VAL A 156 4.30 13.51 0.27
CA VAL A 156 2.89 13.44 -0.20
C VAL A 156 2.73 13.55 -1.71
N GLY A 157 3.84 13.64 -2.45
CA GLY A 157 3.83 13.71 -3.89
C GLY A 157 4.98 14.53 -4.47
N MET A 158 4.82 14.94 -5.72
CA MET A 158 5.80 15.71 -6.47
C MET A 158 5.11 16.89 -7.14
N VAL A 159 5.75 18.05 -7.14
CA VAL A 159 5.34 19.23 -7.92
C VAL A 159 6.31 19.44 -9.07
N VAL A 160 5.80 19.88 -10.23
CA VAL A 160 6.61 20.21 -11.40
C VAL A 160 7.33 21.53 -11.15
N ARG A 161 8.64 21.50 -11.39
CA ARG A 161 9.54 22.62 -11.17
C ARG A 161 10.61 22.63 -12.26
N ASP A 162 10.25 23.21 -13.40
CA ASP A 162 11.13 23.29 -14.56
C ASP A 162 12.28 24.28 -14.31
N PRO A 163 13.46 24.06 -14.91
CA PRO A 163 14.52 25.04 -14.90
C PRO A 163 14.10 26.35 -15.59
N LEU A 164 14.40 27.47 -14.95
CA LEU A 164 14.01 28.82 -15.37
C LEU A 164 15.24 29.71 -15.51
N TYR A 165 15.21 30.58 -16.51
CA TYR A 165 16.27 31.55 -16.74
C TYR A 165 15.75 32.85 -17.32
N PHE A 166 16.20 33.96 -16.76
CA PHE A 166 16.07 35.28 -17.33
C PHE A 166 17.44 35.97 -17.40
N SER A 167 18.21 35.91 -16.31
CA SER A 167 19.54 36.52 -16.19
C SER A 167 20.44 35.73 -15.24
N THR A 168 21.70 36.15 -15.08
CA THR A 168 22.68 35.53 -14.17
C THR A 168 22.26 35.55 -12.70
N ASP A 169 21.46 36.53 -12.32
CA ASP A 169 20.94 36.76 -10.97
C ASP A 169 19.42 36.47 -10.84
N TRP A 170 18.79 35.95 -11.90
CA TRP A 170 17.38 35.57 -11.91
C TRP A 170 17.19 34.25 -12.68
N ASN A 171 17.35 33.14 -11.96
CA ASN A 171 17.33 31.78 -12.52
C ASN A 171 17.01 30.74 -11.43
N TYR A 172 16.54 29.58 -11.87
CA TYR A 172 16.32 28.41 -11.03
C TYR A 172 16.70 27.15 -11.80
N ILE A 173 17.57 26.29 -11.24
CA ILE A 173 17.86 24.96 -11.79
C ILE A 173 18.00 23.97 -10.63
N ARG A 174 17.17 22.93 -10.58
CA ARG A 174 17.33 21.79 -9.68
C ARG A 174 18.08 20.67 -10.39
N PHE A 175 19.14 20.16 -9.77
CA PHE A 175 19.92 19.07 -10.36
C PHE A 175 20.71 18.28 -9.32
N ASP A 176 20.99 17.03 -9.64
CA ASP A 176 21.90 16.19 -8.87
C ASP A 176 23.23 16.04 -9.62
N CYS A 177 24.33 15.96 -8.88
CA CYS A 177 25.65 15.66 -9.42
C CYS A 177 26.42 14.76 -8.46
N GLY A 178 26.64 13.50 -8.87
CA GLY A 178 27.25 12.49 -8.01
C GLY A 178 26.37 12.16 -6.79
N LEU A 179 26.91 12.33 -5.58
CA LEU A 179 26.20 12.11 -4.31
C LEU A 179 25.53 13.37 -3.75
N GLY A 180 25.64 14.50 -4.46
CA GLY A 180 25.12 15.79 -4.01
C GLY A 180 23.88 16.22 -4.79
N SER A 181 22.95 16.83 -4.06
CA SER A 181 21.73 17.44 -4.57
C SER A 181 21.82 18.95 -4.47
N TYR A 182 21.53 19.68 -5.54
CA TYR A 182 21.74 21.12 -5.62
C TYR A 182 20.55 21.87 -6.23
N GLU A 183 20.44 23.14 -5.84
CA GLU A 183 19.64 24.16 -6.51
C GLU A 183 20.53 25.35 -6.87
N LEU A 184 20.58 25.71 -8.15
CA LEU A 184 21.03 27.03 -8.57
C LEU A 184 19.82 27.97 -8.46
N TYR A 185 19.95 29.02 -7.65
CA TYR A 185 18.89 30.02 -7.47
C TYR A 185 19.48 31.42 -7.46
N ASN A 186 19.03 32.25 -8.40
CA ASN A 186 19.44 33.65 -8.56
C ASN A 186 20.98 33.80 -8.54
N GLY A 187 21.65 32.95 -9.33
CA GLY A 187 23.12 32.95 -9.46
C GLY A 187 23.88 32.34 -8.28
N THR A 188 23.19 31.87 -7.24
CA THR A 188 23.81 31.20 -6.08
C THR A 188 23.57 29.70 -6.12
N LEU A 189 24.64 28.93 -6.08
CA LEU A 189 24.58 27.48 -5.91
C LEU A 189 24.33 27.11 -4.44
N ARG A 190 23.31 26.28 -4.20
CA ARG A 190 22.89 25.85 -2.85
C ARG A 190 22.75 24.34 -2.80
N LEU A 191 22.96 23.76 -1.62
CA LEU A 191 22.60 22.36 -1.34
C LEU A 191 21.08 22.24 -1.23
N TYR A 192 20.54 21.18 -1.82
CA TYR A 192 19.15 20.80 -1.70
C TYR A 192 18.99 19.75 -0.59
N TYR A 193 17.95 19.90 0.23
CA TYR A 193 17.64 18.99 1.33
C TYR A 193 16.28 18.32 1.10
N ASP A 194 16.25 17.00 1.17
CA ASP A 194 15.06 16.16 1.10
C ASP A 194 14.82 15.34 2.38
#